data_AF-A0A6I4TFB5-F1
#
_entry.id   AF-A0A6I4TFB5-F1
#
_cell.length_a   1.000
_cell.length_b   1.000
_cell.length_c   1.000
_cell.angle_alpha   90.00
_cell.angle_beta   90.00
_cell.angle_gamma   90.00
#
_symmetry.space_group_name_H-M   'P 1'
#
loop_
_entity.id
_entity.type
_entity.pdbx_description
1 polymer ?
#
loop_
_entity_poly.entity_id
_entity_poly.type
_entity_poly.pdbx_seq_one_letter_code
_entity_poly.pdbx_strand_id
1 'polypeptide(L)'
;MIIVRTAGELDAFLATPLGHETEPIIAPHLERLAEYEFGDIAAIAVTDAGETPADLGLDPEAYEYREEHPGWTERVYVIGQDGWGWIVLTRI
;
A
#
# COMPACT_ATOMS: atom_id res chain seq x y z
N MET A 1 6.91 -8.58 -6.49
CA MET A 1 6.07 -8.10 -5.38
C MET A 1 6.95 -7.78 -4.19
N ILE A 2 6.86 -6.55 -3.71
CA ILE A 2 7.49 -6.10 -2.45
C ILE A 2 6.36 -5.88 -1.44
N ILE A 3 6.53 -6.38 -0.21
CA ILE A 3 5.56 -6.22 0.88
C ILE A 3 6.26 -5.52 2.04
N VAL A 4 5.67 -4.44 2.52
CA VAL A 4 6.13 -3.63 3.64
C VAL A 4 5.09 -3.72 4.76
N ARG A 5 5.50 -4.09 5.97
CA ARG A 5 4.58 -4.31 7.10
C ARG A 5 4.96 -3.56 8.38
N THR A 6 6.16 -3.01 8.43
CA THR A 6 6.69 -2.32 9.60
C THR A 6 7.27 -0.97 9.22
N ALA A 7 7.34 -0.06 10.20
CA ALA A 7 7.97 1.26 10.01
C ALA A 7 9.44 1.14 9.55
N GLY A 8 10.20 0.17 10.08
CA GLY A 8 11.59 -0.03 9.66
C GLY A 8 11.73 -0.57 8.22
N GLU A 9 10.82 -1.44 7.78
CA GLU A 9 10.76 -1.89 6.38
C GLU A 9 10.35 -0.74 5.44
N LEU A 10 9.45 0.13 5.92
CA LEU A 10 9.01 1.30 5.17
C LEU A 10 10.15 2.30 4.99
N ASP A 11 10.88 2.63 6.06
CA ASP A 11 12.06 3.50 5.98
C ASP A 11 13.10 2.95 5.00
N ALA A 12 13.36 1.64 5.06
CA ALA A 12 14.29 0.97 4.16
C ALA A 12 13.79 0.97 2.71
N PHE A 13 12.48 0.79 2.50
CA PHE A 13 11.87 0.83 1.17
C PHE A 13 11.91 2.23 0.56
N LEU A 14 11.54 3.27 1.32
CA LEU A 14 11.54 4.66 0.87
C LEU A 14 12.94 5.17 0.50
N ALA A 15 14.00 4.57 1.05
CA ALA A 15 15.39 4.85 0.64
C ALA A 15 15.79 4.23 -0.71
N THR A 16 14.93 3.43 -1.34
CA THR A 16 15.18 2.86 -2.67
C THR A 16 14.63 3.77 -3.79
N PRO A 17 15.13 3.65 -5.04
CA PRO A 17 14.57 4.42 -6.17
C PRO A 17 13.07 4.21 -6.37
N LEU A 18 12.58 2.98 -6.17
CA LEU A 18 11.16 2.63 -6.28
C LEU A 18 10.34 3.22 -5.11
N GLY A 19 10.94 3.24 -3.92
CA GLY A 19 10.37 3.92 -2.76
C GLY A 19 10.14 5.40 -3.04
N HIS A 20 11.18 6.10 -3.52
CA HIS A 20 11.05 7.52 -3.90
C HIS A 20 10.03 7.77 -5.02
N GLU A 21 9.86 6.84 -5.96
CA GLU A 21 8.84 6.93 -7.01
C GLU A 21 7.42 6.87 -6.43
N THR A 22 7.21 6.02 -5.42
CA THR A 22 5.88 5.74 -4.83
C THR A 22 5.58 6.57 -3.57
N GLU A 23 6.58 7.23 -3.00
CA GLU A 23 6.50 8.06 -1.79
C GLU A 23 5.35 9.10 -1.83
N PRO A 24 5.10 9.84 -2.92
CA PRO A 24 4.00 10.81 -2.97
C PRO A 24 2.61 10.18 -2.84
N ILE A 25 2.47 8.91 -3.21
CA ILE A 25 1.23 8.14 -3.10
C ILE A 25 1.09 7.59 -1.67
N ILE A 26 2.19 7.12 -1.09
CA ILE A 26 2.20 6.50 0.24
C ILE A 26 2.07 7.55 1.37
N ALA A 27 2.73 8.70 1.25
CA ALA A 27 2.85 9.69 2.33
C ALA A 27 1.50 10.18 2.90
N PRO A 28 0.47 10.52 2.08
CA PRO A 28 -0.83 10.93 2.60
C PRO A 28 -1.53 9.85 3.44
N HIS A 29 -1.28 8.57 3.15
CA HIS A 29 -1.77 7.50 4.01
C HIS A 29 -1.01 7.50 5.32
N LEU A 30 0.31 7.49 5.30
CA LEU A 30 1.12 7.51 6.52
C LEU A 30 0.75 8.66 7.47
N GLU A 31 0.46 9.85 6.93
CA GLU A 31 -0.01 10.99 7.72
C GLU A 31 -1.34 10.71 8.42
N ARG A 32 -2.36 10.22 7.69
CA ARG A 32 -3.65 9.82 8.31
C ARG A 32 -3.44 8.73 9.34
N LEU A 33 -2.58 7.77 9.02
CA LEU A 33 -2.32 6.62 9.86
C LEU A 33 -1.63 7.03 11.16
N ALA A 34 -0.72 8.01 11.14
CA ALA A 34 -0.09 8.55 12.35
C ALA A 34 -1.07 9.23 13.32
N GLU A 35 -2.25 9.66 12.86
CA GLU A 35 -3.31 10.21 13.73
C GLU A 35 -3.99 9.12 14.57
N TYR A 36 -3.91 7.87 14.14
CA TYR A 36 -4.40 6.71 14.89
C TYR A 36 -3.17 6.05 15.55
N GLU A 37 -3.16 5.84 16.87
CA GLU A 37 -2.01 5.22 17.61
C GLU A 37 -1.78 3.73 17.28
N PHE A 38 -1.84 3.34 16.01
CA PHE A 38 -1.71 1.97 15.59
C PHE A 38 -0.27 1.73 15.13
N GLY A 39 0.46 0.92 15.89
CA GLY A 39 1.74 0.36 15.47
C GLY A 39 1.61 -0.71 14.38
N ASP A 40 0.40 -0.96 13.87
CA ASP A 40 0.04 -2.10 13.02
C ASP A 40 -0.59 -1.70 11.68
N ILE A 41 -0.37 -0.48 11.21
CA ILE A 41 -1.21 0.05 10.13
C ILE A 41 -0.73 -0.37 8.75
N ALA A 42 -1.70 -0.88 7.98
CA ALA A 42 -1.72 -1.21 6.57
C ALA A 42 -0.44 -1.82 5.99
N ALA A 43 -0.50 -3.09 5.59
CA ALA A 43 0.57 -3.63 4.77
C ALA A 43 0.56 -2.94 3.39
N ILE A 44 1.73 -2.51 2.92
CA ILE A 44 1.89 -1.91 1.59
C ILE A 44 2.43 -2.99 0.67
N ALA A 45 1.73 -3.25 -0.43
CA ALA A 45 2.21 -4.12 -1.50
C ALA A 45 2.54 -3.30 -2.73
N VAL A 46 3.75 -3.44 -3.24
CA VAL A 46 4.17 -2.85 -4.52
C VAL A 46 4.32 -3.98 -5.53
N THR A 47 3.51 -3.93 -6.58
CA THR A 47 3.32 -5.01 -7.55
C THR A 47 3.64 -4.53 -8.97
N ASP A 48 4.24 -5.40 -9.78
CA ASP A 48 4.39 -5.14 -11.22
C ASP A 48 3.10 -5.52 -11.98
N ALA A 49 2.99 -5.15 -13.26
CA ALA A 49 1.78 -5.34 -14.09
C ALA A 49 1.30 -6.79 -14.23
N GLY A 50 2.14 -7.79 -13.90
CA GLY A 50 1.78 -9.21 -13.89
C GLY A 50 1.30 -9.75 -12.53
N GLU A 51 1.39 -8.94 -11.47
CA GLU A 51 1.04 -9.29 -10.11
C GLU A 51 -0.24 -8.57 -9.69
N THR A 52 -1.14 -9.30 -9.04
CA THR A 52 -2.51 -8.85 -8.76
C THR A 52 -2.81 -8.86 -7.26
N PRO A 53 -3.82 -8.09 -6.80
CA PRO A 53 -4.30 -8.19 -5.42
C PRO A 53 -4.69 -9.62 -5.00
N ALA A 54 -5.12 -10.47 -5.95
CA ALA A 54 -5.45 -11.88 -5.68
C ALA A 54 -4.24 -12.70 -5.20
N ASP A 55 -3.03 -12.33 -5.60
CA ASP A 55 -1.80 -12.98 -5.15
C ASP A 55 -1.50 -12.72 -3.66
N LEU A 56 -2.13 -11.69 -3.08
CA LEU A 56 -2.14 -11.38 -1.64
C LEU A 56 -3.33 -12.04 -0.91
N GLY A 57 -4.17 -12.80 -1.62
CA GLY A 57 -5.43 -13.34 -1.09
C GLY A 57 -6.55 -12.31 -0.98
N LEU A 58 -6.43 -11.15 -1.64
CA LEU A 58 -7.45 -10.11 -1.66
C LEU A 58 -8.41 -10.34 -2.82
N ASP A 59 -9.70 -10.07 -2.63
CA ASP A 59 -10.65 -10.00 -3.74
C ASP A 59 -10.32 -8.74 -4.56
N PRO A 60 -9.96 -8.86 -5.86
CA PRO A 60 -9.57 -7.72 -6.69
C PRO A 60 -10.61 -6.60 -6.76
N GLU A 61 -11.88 -6.93 -6.59
CA GLU A 61 -13.01 -5.99 -6.73
C GLU A 61 -13.49 -5.43 -5.38
N ALA A 62 -13.01 -5.97 -4.26
CA ALA A 62 -13.44 -5.56 -2.92
C ALA A 62 -12.58 -4.42 -2.32
N TYR A 63 -11.99 -3.57 -3.17
CA TYR A 63 -11.31 -2.38 -2.70
C TYR A 63 -12.32 -1.35 -2.18
N GLU A 64 -11.94 -0.64 -1.13
CA GLU A 64 -12.72 0.50 -0.63
C GLU A 64 -12.42 1.76 -1.45
N TYR A 65 -11.18 1.87 -1.92
CA TYR A 65 -10.67 3.00 -2.66
C TYR A 65 -9.78 2.55 -3.81
N ARG A 66 -9.91 3.23 -4.95
CA ARG A 66 -9.02 3.09 -6.10
C ARG A 66 -8.73 4.46 -6.68
N GLU A 67 -7.45 4.71 -6.95
CA GLU A 67 -6.99 5.92 -7.63
C GLU A 67 -5.93 5.59 -8.69
N GLU A 68 -5.87 6.40 -9.74
CA GLU A 68 -4.87 6.31 -10.79
C GLU A 68 -3.89 7.47 -10.65
N HIS A 69 -2.61 7.12 -10.59
CA HIS A 69 -1.48 8.02 -10.52
C HIS A 69 -0.63 7.84 -11.79
N PRO A 70 0.24 8.80 -12.14
CA PRO A 70 1.15 8.63 -13.29
C PRO A 70 2.01 7.36 -13.14
N GLY A 71 1.72 6.33 -13.96
CA GLY A 71 2.42 5.04 -13.96
C GLY A 71 2.00 4.04 -12.88
N TRP A 72 1.00 4.37 -12.05
CA TRP A 72 0.60 3.55 -10.91
C TRP A 72 -0.91 3.51 -10.73
N THR A 73 -1.45 2.34 -10.42
CA THR A 73 -2.80 2.20 -9.85
C THR A 73 -2.66 1.93 -8.37
N GLU A 74 -3.36 2.71 -7.56
CA GLU A 74 -3.50 2.49 -6.14
C GLU A 74 -4.85 1.83 -5.83
N ARG A 75 -4.84 0.84 -4.93
CA ARG A 75 -6.05 0.24 -4.36
C ARG A 75 -5.88 0.09 -2.85
N VAL A 76 -6.86 0.56 -2.09
CA VAL A 76 -6.90 0.39 -0.63
C VAL A 76 -7.99 -0.60 -0.26
N TYR A 77 -7.63 -1.59 0.54
CA TYR A 77 -8.52 -2.62 1.04
C TYR A 77 -8.59 -2.52 2.56
N VAL A 78 -9.78 -2.58 3.14
CA VAL A 78 -9.97 -2.74 4.59
C VAL A 78 -10.51 -4.14 4.83
N ILE A 79 -9.79 -4.95 5.59
CA ILE A 79 -10.07 -6.38 5.75
C ILE A 79 -10.26 -6.82 7.21
N GLY A 80 -10.07 -5.90 8.17
CA GLY A 80 -10.38 -6.11 9.58
C GLY A 80 -11.42 -5.12 10.12
N GLN A 81 -12.19 -5.53 11.13
CA GLN A 81 -13.13 -4.62 11.83
C GLN A 81 -12.43 -3.58 12.71
N ASP A 82 -11.13 -3.78 12.95
CA ASP A 82 -10.21 -2.83 13.58
C ASP A 82 -9.69 -1.77 12.63
N GLY A 83 -10.10 -1.79 11.35
CA GLY A 83 -9.62 -0.88 10.32
C GLY A 83 -8.29 -1.31 9.69
N TRP A 84 -7.81 -2.53 9.98
CA TRP A 84 -6.61 -3.06 9.32
C TRP A 84 -6.86 -3.33 7.83
N GLY A 85 -5.83 -3.08 7.01
CA GLY A 85 -5.98 -3.05 5.56
C GLY A 85 -4.71 -3.25 4.75
N TRP A 86 -4.84 -3.08 3.43
CA TRP A 86 -3.75 -3.07 2.46
C TRP A 86 -3.78 -1.80 1.64
N ILE A 87 -2.60 -1.27 1.34
CA ILE A 87 -2.39 -0.31 0.26
C ILE A 87 -1.63 -1.06 -0.83
N VAL A 88 -2.26 -1.28 -1.98
CA VAL A 88 -1.69 -2.02 -3.10
C VAL A 88 -1.41 -1.05 -4.24
N LEU A 89 -0.12 -0.90 -4.58
CA LEU A 89 0.37 -0.09 -5.68
C LEU A 89 0.79 -1.00 -6.82
N THR A 90 0.08 -0.95 -7.95
CA THR A 90 0.39 -1.73 -9.15
C THR A 90 0.93 -0.84 -10.25
N ARG A 91 2.10 -1.16 -10.78
CA ARG A 91 2.69 -0.44 -11.91
C ARG A 91 1.89 -0.68 -13.20
N ILE A 92 1.64 0.38 -13.98
CA ILE A 92 0.90 0.35 -15.25
C ILE A 92 1.85 0.50 -16.46
#